data_AF-A0A9Q3K6A1-F1
#
_entry.id   AF-A0A9Q3K6A1-F1
#
_cell.length_a   1.000
_cell.length_b   1.000
_cell.length_c   1.000
_cell.angle_alpha   90.00
_cell.angle_beta   90.00
_cell.angle_gamma   90.00
#
_symmetry.space_group_name_H-M   'P 1'
#
loop_
_entity.id
_entity.type
_entity.pdbx_description
1 polymer ?
#
loop_
_entity_poly.entity_id
_entity_poly.type
_entity_poly.pdbx_seq_one_letter_code
_entity_poly.pdbx_strand_id
1 'polypeptide(L)'
;MIISAILSLRYNIPRRASRILNPALNLLIKSSISSSGGPPIPAFHIPQDLSTIFEHLQLEPVIQNYICCPQCFSLNGLTESVTTDQPHCQCHNDPPCTQSLSKFIYSFEPRTQNTTNMKQTFIPTKHFIYQPFKNWLARFLQQAGIMEILHQHQQSQTPKGSPKCDVWDGLVWKSFTGTRNINNPSLMSIPGALAFSIYVDWFNAHGKSTRLASIGPIMLICLNLSPSERLKPENIYVAGIMPCPKEPTALQLNYLPFSLIKELKELWQGYHF
;
A
#
# COMPACT_ATOMS: atom_id res chain seq x y z
N MET A 1 9.11 11.20 19.61
CA MET A 1 8.47 10.36 18.56
C MET A 1 7.45 11.16 17.75
N ILE A 2 6.36 11.64 18.36
CA ILE A 2 5.30 12.39 17.66
C ILE A 2 5.83 13.63 16.90
N ILE A 3 6.65 14.47 17.56
CA ILE A 3 7.24 15.66 16.92
C ILE A 3 8.03 15.28 15.66
N SER A 4 8.91 14.29 15.76
CA SER A 4 9.71 13.80 14.63
C SER A 4 8.84 13.30 13.48
N ALA A 5 7.73 12.60 13.80
CA ALA A 5 6.78 12.14 12.81
C ALA A 5 6.02 13.30 12.14
N ILE A 6 5.57 14.29 12.90
CA ILE A 6 4.92 15.51 12.37
C ILE A 6 5.89 16.25 11.45
N LEU A 7 7.13 16.46 11.89
CA LEU A 7 8.17 17.11 11.10
C LEU A 7 8.44 16.36 9.79
N SER A 8 8.52 15.03 9.83
CA SER A 8 8.72 14.23 8.62
C SER A 8 7.50 14.29 7.68
N LEU A 9 6.29 14.13 8.20
CA LEU A 9 5.07 13.97 7.39
C LEU A 9 4.47 15.30 6.91
N ARG A 10 4.59 16.38 7.71
CA ARG A 10 3.98 17.69 7.39
C ARG A 10 4.99 18.68 6.82
N TYR A 11 6.26 18.57 7.22
CA TYR A 11 7.31 19.50 6.81
C TYR A 11 8.36 18.84 5.91
N ASN A 12 8.13 17.60 5.46
CA ASN A 12 9.00 16.85 4.55
C ASN A 12 10.46 16.76 5.03
N ILE A 13 10.69 16.72 6.35
CA ILE A 13 12.06 16.55 6.87
C ILE A 13 12.58 15.17 6.44
N PRO A 14 13.72 15.09 5.71
CA PRO A 14 14.22 13.83 5.19
C PRO A 14 14.77 12.94 6.32
N ARG A 15 14.82 11.63 6.07
CA ARG A 15 15.39 10.64 7.00
C ARG A 15 16.80 11.00 7.48
N ARG A 16 17.64 11.54 6.59
CA ARG A 16 19.00 11.98 6.94
C ARG A 16 19.00 13.11 7.97
N ALA A 17 18.15 14.12 7.80
CA ALA A 17 18.03 15.22 8.77
C ALA A 17 17.46 14.74 10.11
N SER A 18 16.52 13.80 10.07
CA SER A 18 15.92 13.23 11.28
C SER A 18 16.91 12.43 12.13
N ARG A 19 17.95 11.83 11.53
CA ARG A 19 19.06 11.19 12.26
C ARG A 19 19.89 12.16 13.10
N ILE A 20 19.83 13.46 12.81
CA ILE A 20 20.48 14.51 13.61
C ILE A 20 19.48 15.09 14.62
N LEU A 21 18.26 15.37 14.16
CA LEU A 21 17.20 15.98 14.96
C LEU A 21 16.76 15.10 16.14
N ASN A 22 16.62 13.78 15.94
CA ASN A 22 16.17 12.86 16.98
C ASN A 22 17.16 12.76 18.16
N PRO A 23 18.48 12.56 17.94
CA PRO A 23 19.47 12.65 19.01
C PRO A 23 19.50 14.01 19.71
N ALA A 24 19.40 15.12 18.97
CA ALA A 24 19.36 16.46 19.56
C ALA A 24 18.16 16.66 20.48
N LEU A 25 16.97 16.22 20.06
CA LEU A 25 15.76 16.20 20.90
C LEU A 25 15.95 15.35 22.17
N ASN A 26 16.56 14.16 22.04
CA ASN A 26 16.87 13.32 23.19
C ASN A 26 17.80 14.04 24.20
N LEU A 27 18.82 14.75 23.70
CA LEU A 27 19.74 15.51 24.56
C LEU A 27 19.02 16.67 25.26
N LEU A 28 18.20 17.44 24.53
CA LEU A 28 17.43 18.54 25.10
C LEU A 28 16.48 18.04 26.19
N ILE A 29 15.72 16.97 25.94
CA ILE A 29 14.82 16.38 26.93
C ILE A 29 15.59 15.91 28.16
N LYS A 30 16.72 15.22 27.99
CA LYS A 30 17.57 14.78 29.11
C LYS A 30 18.07 15.98 29.93
N SER A 31 18.49 17.06 29.27
CA SER A 31 18.96 18.27 29.95
C SER A 31 17.86 18.96 30.74
N SER A 32 16.65 19.08 30.19
CA SER A 32 15.49 19.69 30.85
C SER A 32 14.95 18.86 32.01
N ILE A 33 15.03 17.53 31.93
CA ILE A 33 14.63 16.66 33.04
C ILE A 33 15.65 16.78 34.18
N SER A 34 16.95 16.78 33.86
CA SER A 34 18.03 16.89 34.86
C SER A 34 18.02 18.20 35.63
N SER A 35 17.49 19.29 35.05
CA SER A 35 17.39 20.60 35.69
C SER A 35 16.13 20.78 36.56
N SER A 36 15.14 19.89 36.49
CA SER A 36 13.82 20.10 37.12
C SER A 36 13.68 19.54 38.54
N GLY A 37 14.72 18.90 39.11
CA GLY A 37 14.73 18.44 40.52
C GLY A 37 13.63 17.44 40.92
N GLY A 38 12.81 16.98 39.96
CA GLY A 38 11.72 16.03 40.18
C GLY A 38 12.20 14.58 40.30
N PRO A 39 11.30 13.64 40.69
CA PRO A 39 11.63 12.23 40.75
C PRO A 39 12.13 11.71 39.39
N PRO A 40 13.00 10.68 39.38
CA PRO A 40 13.56 10.13 38.14
C PRO A 40 12.43 9.62 37.24
N ILE A 41 12.12 10.40 36.20
CA ILE A 41 11.21 9.99 35.14
C ILE A 41 11.91 8.84 34.38
N PRO A 42 11.21 7.73 34.06
CA PRO A 42 11.81 6.65 33.29
C PRO A 42 12.42 7.21 32.00
N ALA A 43 13.62 6.74 31.66
CA ALA A 43 14.39 7.25 30.54
C ALA A 43 13.60 7.11 29.23
N PHE A 44 13.01 8.20 28.75
CA PHE A 44 12.38 8.24 27.44
C PHE A 44 13.48 8.24 26.37
N HIS A 45 13.62 7.13 25.65
CA HIS A 45 14.53 7.02 24.52
C HIS A 45 13.75 7.19 23.21
N ILE A 46 13.85 8.35 22.57
CA ILE A 46 13.31 8.52 21.22
C ILE A 46 14.22 7.73 20.27
N PRO A 47 13.69 6.80 19.46
CA PRO A 47 14.49 6.10 18.46
C PRO A 47 15.19 7.09 17.54
N GLN A 48 16.44 6.80 17.17
CA GLN A 48 17.20 7.68 16.28
C GLN A 48 16.69 7.58 14.84
N ASP A 49 16.25 6.39 14.44
CA ASP A 49 15.77 6.13 13.09
C ASP A 49 14.26 6.41 12.95
N LEU A 50 13.89 7.07 11.84
CA LEU A 50 12.50 7.39 11.57
C LEU A 50 11.64 6.16 11.35
N SER A 51 12.18 5.07 10.78
CA SER A 51 11.37 3.87 10.55
C SER A 51 10.92 3.26 11.88
N THR A 52 11.79 3.21 12.89
CA THR A 52 11.39 2.78 14.24
C THR A 52 10.34 3.69 14.86
N ILE A 53 10.42 5.01 14.62
CA ILE A 53 9.38 5.95 15.07
C ILE A 53 8.04 5.66 14.38
N PHE A 54 8.05 5.44 13.06
CA PHE A 54 6.83 5.15 12.30
C PHE A 54 6.22 3.81 12.68
N GLU A 55 7.06 2.80 12.94
CA GLU A 55 6.64 1.49 13.44
C GLU A 55 5.99 1.60 14.82
N HIS A 56 6.65 2.26 15.79
CA HIS A 56 6.09 2.48 17.13
C HIS A 56 4.78 3.28 17.11
N LEU A 57 4.61 4.18 16.15
CA LEU A 57 3.39 4.97 15.97
C LEU A 57 2.38 4.32 15.01
N GLN A 58 2.68 3.13 14.48
CA GLN A 58 1.85 2.39 13.51
C GLN A 58 1.44 3.24 12.29
N LEU A 59 2.34 4.10 11.83
CA LEU A 59 2.13 5.00 10.69
C LEU A 59 2.41 4.30 9.35
N GLU A 60 3.27 3.27 9.37
CA GLU A 60 3.57 2.49 8.18
C GLU A 60 2.33 1.73 7.69
N PRO A 61 2.11 1.65 6.37
CA PRO A 61 1.05 0.82 5.83
C PRO A 61 1.37 -0.66 6.06
N VAL A 62 0.32 -1.45 6.32
CA VAL A 62 0.45 -2.91 6.27
C VAL A 62 0.73 -3.31 4.83
N ILE A 63 1.79 -4.07 4.60
CA ILE A 63 2.19 -4.56 3.28
C ILE A 63 2.44 -6.07 3.31
N GLN A 64 2.22 -6.70 2.17
CA GLN A 64 2.41 -8.12 1.93
C GLN A 64 3.38 -8.30 0.76
N ASN A 65 4.50 -8.97 1.02
CA ASN A 65 5.55 -9.17 0.03
C ASN A 65 5.36 -10.52 -0.67
N TYR A 66 4.79 -10.51 -1.86
CA TYR A 66 4.60 -11.73 -2.66
C TYR A 66 5.83 -12.04 -3.50
N ILE A 67 6.11 -13.34 -3.63
CA ILE A 67 7.09 -13.86 -4.59
C ILE A 67 6.41 -13.89 -5.96
N CYS A 68 6.94 -13.13 -6.90
CA CYS A 68 6.38 -13.03 -8.24
C CYS A 68 7.26 -13.83 -9.22
N CYS A 69 6.65 -14.69 -10.04
CA CYS A 69 7.40 -15.41 -11.06
C CYS A 69 7.99 -14.43 -12.09
N PRO A 70 9.31 -14.46 -12.36
CA PRO A 70 9.92 -13.51 -13.28
C PRO A 70 9.47 -13.72 -14.73
N GLN A 71 8.98 -14.93 -15.08
CA GLN A 71 8.52 -15.29 -16.42
C GLN A 71 7.02 -15.02 -16.62
N CYS A 72 6.15 -15.53 -15.73
CA CYS A 72 4.69 -15.46 -15.92
C CYS A 72 3.94 -14.51 -14.99
N PHE A 73 4.63 -13.86 -14.05
CA PHE A 73 4.07 -12.90 -13.09
C PHE A 73 3.09 -13.47 -12.06
N SER A 74 2.91 -14.80 -12.01
CA SER A 74 2.13 -15.46 -10.96
C SER A 74 2.67 -15.16 -9.57
N LEU A 75 1.77 -15.00 -8.59
CA LEU A 75 2.11 -14.79 -7.19
C LEU A 75 2.18 -16.14 -6.47
N ASN A 76 3.37 -16.53 -6.03
CA ASN A 76 3.66 -17.86 -5.48
C ASN A 76 3.82 -17.78 -3.94
N GLY A 77 2.85 -17.17 -3.28
CA GLY A 77 2.83 -17.01 -1.82
C GLY A 77 3.65 -15.82 -1.30
N LEU A 78 3.59 -15.64 0.02
CA LEU A 78 4.31 -14.59 0.74
C LEU A 78 5.76 -14.98 0.96
N THR A 79 6.65 -14.00 0.85
CA THR A 79 8.10 -14.16 1.05
C THR A 79 8.42 -14.68 2.45
N GLU A 80 7.64 -14.28 3.45
CA GLU A 80 7.81 -14.71 4.85
C GLU A 80 7.35 -16.15 5.11
N SER A 81 6.54 -16.72 4.21
CA SER A 81 5.99 -18.08 4.36
C SER A 81 6.82 -19.13 3.62
N VAL A 82 7.99 -18.77 3.08
CA VAL A 82 8.84 -19.70 2.33
C VAL A 82 9.53 -20.65 3.30
N THR A 83 9.24 -21.94 3.15
CA THR A 83 9.90 -23.02 3.91
C THR A 83 10.83 -23.88 3.05
N THR A 84 10.81 -23.68 1.72
CA THR A 84 11.57 -24.49 0.76
C THR A 84 12.85 -23.81 0.32
N ASP A 85 13.91 -24.60 0.22
CA ASP A 85 15.24 -24.16 -0.24
C ASP A 85 15.29 -23.91 -1.75
N GLN A 86 14.28 -24.31 -2.53
CA GLN A 86 14.23 -24.05 -3.98
C GLN A 86 12.79 -23.87 -4.47
N PRO A 87 12.17 -22.71 -4.23
CA PRO A 87 10.84 -22.44 -4.76
C PRO A 87 10.89 -22.25 -6.28
N HIS A 88 10.05 -23.01 -6.95
CA HIS A 88 9.82 -22.92 -8.40
C HIS A 88 8.37 -22.52 -8.65
N CYS A 89 8.12 -21.85 -9.76
CA CYS A 89 6.77 -21.55 -10.19
C CYS A 89 5.97 -22.84 -10.44
N GLN A 90 4.69 -22.85 -10.08
CA GLN A 90 3.76 -23.97 -10.30
C GLN A 90 2.43 -23.51 -10.91
N CYS A 91 2.39 -22.30 -11.47
CA CYS A 91 1.14 -21.65 -11.88
C CYS A 91 0.50 -22.24 -13.15
N HIS A 92 1.29 -22.89 -14.00
CA HIS A 92 0.83 -23.38 -15.29
C HIS A 92 1.15 -24.86 -15.41
N ASN A 93 0.21 -25.63 -15.96
CA ASN A 93 0.38 -27.05 -16.25
C ASN A 93 0.71 -27.31 -17.72
N ASP A 94 0.33 -26.40 -18.64
CA ASP A 94 0.58 -26.54 -20.08
C ASP A 94 0.68 -25.17 -20.80
N PRO A 95 1.86 -24.75 -21.29
CA PRO A 95 3.18 -25.30 -20.95
C PRO A 95 3.51 -25.01 -19.47
N PRO A 96 4.17 -25.93 -18.75
CA PRO A 96 4.49 -25.72 -17.35
C PRO A 96 5.53 -24.61 -17.18
N CYS A 97 5.29 -23.70 -16.23
CA CYS A 97 6.25 -22.67 -15.88
C CYS A 97 7.10 -23.14 -14.69
N THR A 98 8.31 -23.65 -14.95
CA THR A 98 9.23 -24.19 -13.93
C THR A 98 10.31 -23.19 -13.48
N GLN A 99 10.07 -21.90 -13.69
CA GLN A 99 11.05 -20.85 -13.43
C GLN A 99 11.41 -20.79 -11.94
N SER A 100 12.72 -20.76 -11.64
CA SER A 100 13.21 -20.54 -10.28
C SER A 100 12.78 -19.15 -9.78
N LEU A 101 12.20 -19.14 -8.59
CA LEU A 101 11.61 -17.95 -7.99
C LEU A 101 12.60 -17.18 -7.11
N SER A 102 13.78 -17.73 -6.85
CA SER A 102 14.70 -17.17 -5.87
C SER A 102 16.17 -17.34 -6.22
N LYS A 103 16.99 -16.59 -5.50
CA LYS A 103 18.44 -16.77 -5.39
C LYS A 103 18.77 -16.77 -3.90
N PHE A 104 19.70 -17.63 -3.51
CA PHE A 104 20.26 -17.61 -2.16
C PHE A 104 21.58 -16.86 -2.17
N ILE A 105 21.73 -15.93 -1.23
CA ILE A 105 23.00 -15.28 -0.96
C ILE A 105 23.54 -15.80 0.37
N TYR A 106 24.80 -16.19 0.36
CA TYR A 106 25.54 -16.57 1.55
C TYR A 106 26.28 -15.35 2.06
N SER A 107 25.96 -14.94 3.28
CA SER A 107 26.65 -13.84 3.96
C SER A 107 27.41 -14.36 5.17
N PHE A 108 28.58 -13.79 5.41
CA PHE A 108 29.36 -14.00 6.62
C PHE A 108 28.97 -12.91 7.60
N GLU A 109 28.35 -13.27 8.73
CA GLU A 109 28.04 -12.28 9.76
C GLU A 109 29.35 -11.78 10.43
N PRO A 110 29.48 -10.47 10.71
CA PRO A 110 30.62 -9.94 11.45
C PRO A 110 30.66 -10.51 12.88
N ARG A 111 31.83 -10.99 13.27
CA ARG A 111 32.16 -11.73 14.50
C ARG A 111 31.54 -11.15 15.78
N THR A 112 30.99 -12.03 16.61
CA THR A 112 30.99 -11.82 18.07
C THR A 112 31.68 -12.94 18.83
N GLN A 113 31.65 -14.20 18.40
CA GLN A 113 32.39 -15.31 19.05
C GLN A 113 32.81 -16.35 17.99
N ASN A 114 33.86 -17.14 18.26
CA ASN A 114 34.66 -17.97 17.35
C ASN A 114 33.92 -19.11 16.59
N THR A 115 32.81 -18.83 15.91
CA THR A 115 32.13 -19.74 14.98
C THR A 115 31.72 -18.97 13.73
N THR A 116 32.26 -19.35 12.58
CA THR A 116 31.81 -18.85 11.27
C THR A 116 30.51 -19.56 10.91
N ASN A 117 29.37 -19.01 11.33
CA ASN A 117 28.08 -19.46 10.83
C ASN A 117 27.79 -18.79 9.49
N MET A 118 27.74 -19.59 8.43
CA MET A 118 27.34 -19.14 7.11
C MET A 118 25.83 -18.93 7.11
N LYS A 119 25.37 -17.68 6.97
CA LYS A 119 23.94 -17.37 6.93
C LYS A 119 23.45 -17.37 5.49
N GLN A 120 22.64 -18.37 5.16
CA GLN A 120 21.92 -18.44 3.90
C GLN A 120 20.69 -17.52 3.99
N THR A 121 20.60 -16.54 3.09
CA THR A 121 19.47 -15.61 3.03
C THR A 121 18.69 -15.83 1.74
N PHE A 122 17.38 -16.03 1.88
CA PHE A 122 16.44 -16.14 0.75
C PHE A 122 16.22 -14.77 0.10
N ILE A 123 16.36 -14.69 -1.22
CA ILE A 123 16.05 -13.48 -1.98
C ILE A 123 15.17 -13.85 -3.17
N PRO A 124 13.91 -13.37 -3.23
CA PRO A 124 13.07 -13.61 -4.40
C PRO A 124 13.66 -12.91 -5.62
N THR A 125 13.66 -13.60 -6.77
CA THR A 125 14.13 -13.04 -8.04
C THR A 125 13.32 -11.81 -8.45
N LYS A 126 12.03 -11.80 -8.08
CA LYS A 126 11.09 -10.72 -8.34
C LYS A 126 10.03 -10.69 -7.23
N HIS A 127 9.68 -9.50 -6.76
CA HIS A 127 8.70 -9.29 -5.69
C HIS A 127 7.53 -8.44 -6.19
N PHE A 128 6.34 -8.72 -5.70
CA PHE A 128 5.17 -7.85 -5.82
C PHE A 128 4.74 -7.44 -4.42
N ILE A 129 4.78 -6.14 -4.16
CA ILE A 129 4.37 -5.58 -2.87
C ILE A 129 2.90 -5.23 -2.99
N TYR A 130 2.08 -5.82 -2.13
CA TYR A 130 0.65 -5.59 -2.06
C TYR A 130 0.28 -4.92 -0.73
N GLN A 131 -0.47 -3.83 -0.76
CA GLN A 131 -1.08 -3.24 0.44
C GLN A 131 -2.50 -3.78 0.55
N PRO A 132 -2.89 -4.55 1.58
CA PRO A 132 -4.26 -5.06 1.70
C PRO A 132 -5.32 -3.96 1.68
N PHE A 133 -6.34 -4.12 0.84
CA PHE A 133 -7.32 -3.08 0.60
C PHE A 133 -8.17 -2.78 1.83
N LYS A 134 -8.57 -3.80 2.59
CA LYS A 134 -9.35 -3.63 3.84
C LYS A 134 -8.60 -2.79 4.88
N ASN A 135 -7.30 -3.02 5.05
CA ASN A 135 -6.47 -2.26 5.98
C ASN A 135 -6.35 -0.80 5.56
N TRP A 136 -6.16 -0.54 4.27
CA TRP A 136 -6.15 0.82 3.75
C TRP A 136 -7.53 1.48 3.88
N LEU A 137 -8.61 0.77 3.55
CA LEU A 137 -9.98 1.27 3.61
C LEU A 137 -10.38 1.66 5.04
N ALA A 138 -10.03 0.84 6.03
CA ALA A 138 -10.25 1.18 7.44
C ALA A 138 -9.54 2.47 7.85
N ARG A 139 -8.27 2.65 7.44
CA ARG A 139 -7.52 3.91 7.68
C ARG A 139 -8.13 5.11 6.95
N PHE A 140 -8.52 4.91 5.69
CA PHE A 140 -9.13 5.94 4.85
C PHE A 140 -10.44 6.46 5.47
N LEU A 141 -11.31 5.57 5.94
CA LEU A 141 -12.57 5.95 6.58
C LEU A 141 -12.37 6.63 7.96
N GLN A 142 -11.25 6.35 8.64
CA GLN A 142 -10.90 7.00 9.91
C GLN A 142 -10.27 8.40 9.73
N GLN A 143 -9.94 8.79 8.50
CA GLN A 143 -9.38 10.12 8.26
C GLN A 143 -10.43 11.20 8.52
N ALA A 144 -10.03 12.23 9.27
CA ALA A 144 -10.91 13.34 9.61
C ALA A 144 -11.54 13.98 8.35
N GLY A 145 -12.86 14.14 8.36
CA GLY A 145 -13.62 14.74 7.27
C GLY A 145 -14.07 13.77 6.18
N ILE A 146 -13.47 12.58 6.05
CA ILE A 146 -13.82 11.64 4.96
C ILE A 146 -15.26 11.15 5.12
N MET A 147 -15.67 10.74 6.31
CA MET A 147 -17.04 10.26 6.54
C MET A 147 -18.09 11.33 6.27
N GLU A 148 -17.82 12.58 6.65
CA GLU A 148 -18.69 13.73 6.39
C GLU A 148 -18.82 13.99 4.88
N ILE A 149 -17.71 13.97 4.14
CA ILE A 149 -17.70 14.13 2.68
C ILE A 149 -18.50 12.99 2.01
N LEU A 150 -18.29 11.74 2.42
CA LEU A 150 -19.01 10.60 1.89
C LEU A 150 -20.52 10.71 2.14
N HIS A 151 -20.91 11.18 3.33
CA HIS A 151 -22.32 11.40 3.68
C HIS A 151 -22.96 12.51 2.83
N GLN A 152 -22.26 13.63 2.67
CA GLN A 152 -22.70 14.73 1.80
C GLN A 152 -22.86 14.28 0.35
N HIS A 153 -21.92 13.48 -0.15
CA HIS A 153 -22.00 12.91 -1.48
C HIS A 153 -23.24 12.02 -1.65
N GLN A 154 -23.54 11.14 -0.68
CA GLN A 154 -24.72 10.27 -0.72
C GLN A 154 -26.04 11.05 -0.74
N GLN A 155 -26.09 12.24 -0.12
CA GLN A 155 -27.25 13.12 -0.11
C GLN A 155 -27.32 14.04 -1.35
N SER A 156 -26.23 14.16 -2.10
CA SER A 156 -26.16 15.07 -3.24
C SER A 156 -27.05 14.60 -4.39
N GLN A 157 -27.77 15.53 -5.01
CA GLN A 157 -28.57 15.28 -6.20
C GLN A 157 -28.21 16.30 -7.26
N THR A 158 -27.79 15.84 -8.44
CA THR A 158 -27.61 16.74 -9.59
C THR A 158 -28.97 17.11 -10.18
N PRO A 159 -29.34 18.40 -10.26
CA PRO A 159 -30.59 18.84 -10.87
C PRO A 159 -30.71 18.38 -12.32
N LYS A 160 -31.94 18.08 -12.77
CA LYS A 160 -32.19 17.76 -14.19
C LYS A 160 -31.85 18.98 -15.06
N GLY A 161 -31.03 18.77 -16.09
CA GLY A 161 -30.66 19.79 -17.06
C GLY A 161 -29.42 20.61 -16.70
N SER A 162 -28.74 20.33 -15.58
CA SER A 162 -27.44 20.95 -15.30
C SER A 162 -26.36 20.43 -16.26
N PRO A 163 -25.28 21.21 -16.51
CA PRO A 163 -24.08 20.69 -17.12
C PRO A 163 -23.56 19.47 -16.35
N LYS A 164 -23.02 18.49 -17.09
CA LYS A 164 -22.35 17.33 -16.50
C LYS A 164 -20.93 17.73 -16.12
N CYS A 165 -20.60 17.64 -14.85
CA CYS A 165 -19.34 18.10 -14.27
C CYS A 165 -18.53 16.95 -13.63
N ASP A 166 -19.16 15.84 -13.29
CA ASP A 166 -18.49 14.67 -12.72
C ASP A 166 -19.02 13.34 -13.30
N VAL A 167 -18.30 12.25 -13.02
CA VAL A 167 -18.67 10.89 -13.43
C VAL A 167 -20.05 10.50 -12.92
N TRP A 168 -20.45 11.01 -11.75
CA TRP A 168 -21.75 10.75 -11.11
C TRP A 168 -22.95 11.29 -11.87
N ASP A 169 -22.74 12.24 -12.78
CA ASP A 169 -23.80 12.75 -13.67
C ASP A 169 -24.17 11.75 -14.77
N GLY A 170 -23.40 10.67 -14.90
CA GLY A 170 -23.70 9.53 -15.76
C GLY A 170 -24.91 8.73 -15.28
N LEU A 171 -25.74 8.28 -16.21
CA LEU A 171 -26.94 7.47 -15.90
C LEU A 171 -26.58 6.13 -15.23
N VAL A 172 -25.40 5.59 -15.50
CA VAL A 172 -24.94 4.29 -14.97
C VAL A 172 -25.03 4.22 -13.46
N TRP A 173 -24.66 5.28 -12.72
CA TRP A 173 -24.69 5.28 -11.25
C TRP A 173 -26.11 5.29 -10.67
N LYS A 174 -27.11 5.67 -11.48
CA LYS A 174 -28.52 5.68 -11.10
C LYS A 174 -29.22 4.36 -11.42
N SER A 175 -28.70 3.57 -12.35
CA SER A 175 -29.33 2.32 -12.81
C SER A 175 -28.52 1.06 -12.52
N PHE A 176 -27.26 1.18 -12.11
CA PHE A 176 -26.39 0.03 -11.92
C PHE A 176 -26.77 -0.75 -10.66
N THR A 177 -27.34 -1.94 -10.86
CA THR A 177 -27.69 -2.87 -9.76
C THR A 177 -26.58 -3.88 -9.45
N GLY A 178 -25.53 -3.96 -10.28
CA GLY A 178 -24.35 -4.80 -10.02
C GLY A 178 -24.67 -6.28 -9.86
N THR A 179 -25.35 -6.90 -10.82
CA THR A 179 -25.79 -8.31 -10.78
C THR A 179 -26.84 -8.65 -9.72
N ARG A 180 -27.30 -7.68 -8.93
CA ARG A 180 -28.49 -7.83 -8.09
C ARG A 180 -29.73 -7.72 -9.00
N ASN A 181 -30.80 -8.47 -8.68
CA ASN A 181 -32.05 -8.49 -9.45
C ASN A 181 -32.44 -7.08 -9.92
N ILE A 182 -32.94 -6.92 -11.14
CA ILE A 182 -33.29 -5.61 -11.73
C ILE A 182 -34.30 -4.82 -10.89
N ASN A 183 -35.05 -5.50 -10.02
CA ASN A 183 -35.98 -4.91 -9.07
C ASN A 183 -35.30 -4.32 -7.82
N ASN A 184 -34.01 -4.55 -7.63
CA ASN A 184 -33.27 -4.02 -6.49
C ASN A 184 -32.90 -2.54 -6.73
N PRO A 185 -32.80 -1.74 -5.65
CA PRO A 185 -32.35 -0.36 -5.77
C PRO A 185 -30.93 -0.31 -6.37
N SER A 186 -30.60 0.83 -7.01
CA SER A 186 -29.24 1.06 -7.53
C SER A 186 -28.20 0.79 -6.44
N LEU A 187 -27.10 0.15 -6.80
CA LEU A 187 -26.02 -0.17 -5.87
C LEU A 187 -25.55 1.06 -5.10
N MET A 188 -25.47 2.21 -5.77
CA MET A 188 -24.98 3.46 -5.21
C MET A 188 -26.01 4.19 -4.32
N SER A 189 -27.25 3.71 -4.28
CA SER A 189 -28.26 4.20 -3.32
C SER A 189 -28.17 3.53 -1.95
N ILE A 190 -27.41 2.43 -1.86
CA ILE A 190 -27.23 1.70 -0.60
C ILE A 190 -26.26 2.49 0.28
N PRO A 191 -26.62 2.77 1.55
CA PRO A 191 -25.72 3.44 2.49
C PRO A 191 -24.38 2.72 2.61
N GLY A 192 -23.29 3.47 2.50
CA GLY A 192 -21.93 2.91 2.55
C GLY A 192 -21.44 2.26 1.25
N ALA A 193 -22.22 2.30 0.16
CA ALA A 193 -21.72 1.87 -1.14
C ALA A 193 -20.64 2.84 -1.65
N LEU A 194 -19.46 2.30 -1.90
CA LEU A 194 -18.33 3.05 -2.44
C LEU A 194 -18.02 2.60 -3.87
N ALA A 195 -17.72 3.57 -4.73
CA ALA A 195 -17.23 3.37 -6.08
C ALA A 195 -15.76 3.76 -6.14
N PHE A 196 -14.95 2.93 -6.80
CA PHE A 196 -13.54 3.19 -7.03
C PHE A 196 -13.22 3.08 -8.51
N SER A 197 -12.42 4.01 -9.03
CA SER A 197 -11.78 3.85 -10.34
C SER A 197 -10.41 3.19 -10.15
N ILE A 198 -10.11 2.19 -10.99
CA ILE A 198 -8.79 1.57 -11.03
C ILE A 198 -7.92 2.26 -12.08
N TYR A 199 -6.67 2.54 -11.73
CA TYR A 199 -5.64 3.02 -12.64
C TYR A 199 -4.48 2.03 -12.65
N VAL A 200 -4.09 1.62 -13.85
CA VAL A 200 -2.93 0.75 -14.11
C VAL A 200 -2.21 1.32 -15.31
N ASP A 201 -0.95 1.72 -15.10
CA ASP A 201 -0.10 2.29 -16.14
C ASP A 201 1.36 1.94 -15.85
N TRP A 202 2.22 2.03 -16.85
CA TRP A 202 3.64 1.71 -16.76
C TRP A 202 4.47 2.84 -17.36
N PHE A 203 5.56 3.17 -16.70
CA PHE A 203 6.48 4.19 -17.17
C PHE A 203 7.93 3.74 -17.00
N ASN A 204 8.80 4.30 -17.82
CA ASN A 204 10.23 4.06 -17.70
C ASN A 204 10.78 4.81 -16.48
N ALA A 205 11.22 4.07 -15.47
CA ALA A 205 11.76 4.62 -14.23
C ALA A 205 13.03 5.47 -14.45
N HIS A 206 13.76 5.26 -15.56
CA HIS A 206 14.99 5.96 -15.89
C HIS A 206 14.81 7.06 -16.96
N GLY A 207 13.57 7.43 -17.29
CA GLY A 207 13.27 8.47 -18.27
C GLY A 207 13.51 8.04 -19.73
N LYS A 208 13.61 9.02 -20.65
CA LYS A 208 13.55 8.75 -22.10
C LYS A 208 14.78 8.02 -22.68
N SER A 209 15.91 8.05 -21.98
CA SER A 209 17.21 7.66 -22.57
C SER A 209 17.50 6.16 -22.53
N THR A 210 16.88 5.39 -21.63
CA THR A 210 17.23 3.98 -21.42
C THR A 210 16.04 3.17 -20.92
N ARG A 211 15.50 2.25 -21.73
CA ARG A 211 14.40 1.32 -21.35
C ARG A 211 14.91 0.16 -20.47
N LEU A 212 15.55 0.48 -19.35
CA LEU A 212 16.15 -0.52 -18.46
C LEU A 212 15.15 -1.09 -17.43
N ALA A 213 14.14 -0.30 -17.06
CA ALA A 213 13.13 -0.71 -16.09
C ALA A 213 11.81 0.01 -16.37
N SER A 214 10.76 -0.75 -16.69
CA SER A 214 9.38 -0.27 -16.62
C SER A 214 8.80 -0.63 -15.25
N ILE A 215 8.18 0.36 -14.60
CA ILE A 215 7.53 0.25 -13.30
C ILE A 215 6.15 0.89 -13.44
N GLY A 216 5.16 0.32 -12.76
CA GLY A 216 3.80 0.84 -12.84
C GLY A 216 2.99 0.53 -11.60
N PRO A 217 2.23 1.49 -11.05
CA PRO A 217 1.38 1.25 -9.90
C PRO A 217 0.03 0.67 -10.33
N ILE A 218 -0.58 -0.10 -9.44
CA ILE A 218 -2.01 -0.41 -9.46
C ILE A 218 -2.63 0.48 -8.38
N MET A 219 -3.47 1.43 -8.77
CA MET A 219 -4.07 2.41 -7.85
C MET A 219 -5.59 2.38 -7.91
N LEU A 220 -6.25 2.64 -6.79
CA LEU A 220 -7.68 2.94 -6.77
C LEU A 220 -7.91 4.34 -6.23
N ILE A 221 -8.90 5.00 -6.79
CA ILE A 221 -9.35 6.34 -6.39
C ILE A 221 -10.82 6.26 -6.01
N CYS A 222 -11.17 6.70 -4.80
CA CYS A 222 -12.55 6.75 -4.35
C CYS A 222 -13.32 7.81 -5.13
N LEU A 223 -14.27 7.39 -5.94
CA LEU A 223 -15.06 8.30 -6.78
C LEU A 223 -16.09 9.07 -5.97
N ASN A 224 -16.49 8.59 -4.78
CA ASN A 224 -17.43 9.29 -3.90
C ASN A 224 -16.86 10.58 -3.29
N LEU A 225 -15.54 10.81 -3.40
CA LEU A 225 -14.93 12.08 -3.07
C LEU A 225 -15.08 13.07 -4.23
N SER A 226 -15.17 14.36 -3.91
CA SER A 226 -15.21 15.41 -4.94
C SER A 226 -13.93 15.40 -5.81
N PRO A 227 -13.98 15.93 -7.04
CA PRO A 227 -12.82 15.95 -7.93
C PRO A 227 -11.55 16.58 -7.30
N SER A 228 -11.70 17.59 -6.44
CA SER A 228 -10.58 18.24 -5.75
C SER A 228 -9.99 17.42 -4.61
N GLU A 229 -10.76 16.49 -4.04
CA GLU A 229 -10.32 15.65 -2.92
C GLU A 229 -9.80 14.29 -3.38
N ARG A 230 -10.41 13.69 -4.40
CA ARG A 230 -10.15 12.29 -4.77
C ARG A 230 -8.73 12.02 -5.27
N LEU A 231 -8.06 13.03 -5.84
CA LEU A 231 -6.69 12.92 -6.36
C LEU A 231 -5.62 13.44 -5.39
N LYS A 232 -5.99 13.82 -4.17
CA LYS A 232 -5.00 14.16 -3.16
C LYS A 232 -4.20 12.91 -2.78
N PRO A 233 -2.87 13.00 -2.62
CA PRO A 233 -2.02 11.85 -2.31
C PRO A 233 -2.51 11.00 -1.13
N GLU A 234 -3.07 11.62 -0.10
CA GLU A 234 -3.64 10.97 1.07
C GLU A 234 -4.88 10.10 0.78
N ASN A 235 -5.61 10.38 -0.30
CA ASN A 235 -6.85 9.70 -0.68
C ASN A 235 -6.64 8.67 -1.81
N ILE A 236 -5.44 8.57 -2.37
CA ILE A 236 -5.09 7.59 -3.40
C ILE A 236 -4.62 6.31 -2.72
N TYR A 237 -5.30 5.20 -3.02
CA TYR A 237 -4.85 3.88 -2.62
C TYR A 237 -3.87 3.33 -3.66
N VAL A 238 -2.67 2.93 -3.22
CA VAL A 238 -1.71 2.22 -4.06
C VAL A 238 -1.75 0.75 -3.66
N ALA A 239 -2.50 -0.05 -4.43
CA ALA A 239 -2.66 -1.47 -4.19
C ALA A 239 -1.34 -2.23 -4.28
N GLY A 240 -0.52 -1.90 -5.27
CA GLY A 240 0.80 -2.48 -5.42
C GLY A 240 1.61 -1.85 -6.53
N ILE A 241 2.91 -2.16 -6.53
CA ILE A 241 3.84 -1.73 -7.56
C ILE A 241 4.20 -2.95 -8.41
N MET A 242 3.92 -2.87 -9.71
CA MET A 242 4.20 -3.95 -10.63
C MET A 242 5.71 -4.18 -10.77
N PRO A 243 6.14 -5.44 -10.82
CA PRO A 243 7.56 -5.75 -10.79
C PRO A 243 8.29 -5.44 -12.10
N CYS A 244 9.42 -4.74 -11.96
CA CYS A 244 10.46 -4.50 -12.97
C CYS A 244 11.11 -5.83 -13.45
N PRO A 245 11.73 -5.89 -14.65
CA PRO A 245 12.04 -4.80 -15.58
C PRO A 245 11.10 -4.64 -16.78
N LYS A 246 10.28 -5.64 -17.08
CA LYS A 246 9.40 -5.65 -18.24
C LYS A 246 7.95 -5.43 -17.82
N GLU A 247 7.20 -4.76 -18.68
CA GLU A 247 5.76 -4.64 -18.57
C GLU A 247 5.12 -6.03 -18.69
N PRO A 248 4.16 -6.37 -17.81
CA PRO A 248 3.41 -7.60 -17.96
C PRO A 248 2.54 -7.53 -19.22
N THR A 249 2.38 -8.66 -19.91
CA THR A 249 1.34 -8.77 -20.94
C THR A 249 -0.06 -8.67 -20.31
N ALA A 250 -1.09 -8.42 -21.13
CA ALA A 250 -2.48 -8.36 -20.64
C ALA A 250 -2.89 -9.63 -19.86
N LEU A 251 -2.43 -10.81 -20.28
CA LEU A 251 -2.70 -12.07 -19.55
C LEU A 251 -1.92 -12.16 -18.23
N GLN A 252 -0.66 -11.72 -18.23
CA GLN A 252 0.17 -11.71 -17.03
C GLN A 252 -0.34 -10.72 -15.99
N LEU A 253 -0.91 -9.60 -16.45
CA LEU A 253 -1.47 -8.58 -15.58
C LEU A 253 -2.57 -9.15 -14.68
N ASN A 254 -3.34 -10.14 -15.12
CA ASN A 254 -4.41 -10.76 -14.31
C ASN A 254 -3.91 -11.38 -12.98
N TYR A 255 -2.64 -11.76 -12.89
CA TYR A 255 -2.08 -12.34 -11.67
C TYR A 255 -1.79 -11.32 -10.57
N LEU A 256 -1.50 -10.06 -10.94
CA LEU A 256 -1.03 -9.04 -10.00
C LEU A 256 -2.14 -8.47 -9.10
N PRO A 257 -3.31 -8.03 -9.62
CA PRO A 257 -4.41 -7.55 -8.79
C PRO A 257 -5.23 -8.70 -8.20
N PHE A 258 -4.79 -9.96 -8.27
CA PHE A 258 -5.58 -11.10 -7.81
C PHE A 258 -6.01 -10.97 -6.34
N SER A 259 -5.08 -10.60 -5.44
CA SER A 259 -5.39 -10.39 -4.01
C SER A 259 -6.40 -9.25 -3.81
N LEU A 260 -6.22 -8.14 -4.54
CA LEU A 260 -7.16 -7.02 -4.56
C LEU A 260 -8.56 -7.44 -5.02
N ILE A 261 -8.65 -8.18 -6.13
CA ILE A 261 -9.94 -8.65 -6.67
C ILE A 261 -10.63 -9.59 -5.68
N LYS A 262 -9.88 -10.44 -4.99
CA LYS A 262 -10.42 -11.31 -3.94
C LYS A 262 -11.04 -10.48 -2.81
N GLU A 263 -10.33 -9.47 -2.30
CA GLU A 263 -10.86 -8.57 -1.27
C GLU A 263 -12.09 -7.78 -1.76
N LEU A 264 -12.07 -7.26 -2.99
CA LEU A 264 -13.21 -6.55 -3.58
C LEU A 264 -14.44 -7.47 -3.72
N LYS A 265 -14.26 -8.76 -4.07
CA LYS A 265 -15.36 -9.73 -4.11
C LYS A 265 -15.96 -10.02 -2.73
N GLU A 266 -15.13 -10.04 -1.69
CA GLU A 266 -15.59 -10.19 -0.31
C GLU A 266 -16.39 -8.94 0.12
N LEU A 267 -15.85 -7.74 -0.14
CA LEU A 267 -16.52 -6.47 0.16
C LEU A 267 -17.82 -6.27 -0.64
N TRP A 268 -17.90 -6.85 -1.84
CA TRP A 268 -19.09 -6.80 -2.68
C TRP A 268 -20.34 -7.39 -2.03
N GLN A 269 -20.16 -8.41 -1.17
CA GLN A 269 -21.25 -9.04 -0.44
C GLN A 269 -21.74 -8.20 0.75
N GLY A 270 -21.05 -7.10 1.06
CA GLY A 270 -21.25 -6.31 2.27
C GLY A 270 -20.25 -6.74 3.35
N TYR A 271 -19.69 -5.76 4.05
CA TYR A 271 -18.74 -5.97 5.12
C TYR A 271 -19.02 -4.98 6.24
N HIS A 272 -19.08 -5.48 7.47
CA HIS A 272 -19.18 -4.67 8.67
C HIS A 272 -17.82 -4.71 9.36
N PHE A 273 -17.23 -3.53 9.58
CA PHE A 273 -16.00 -3.37 10.37
C PHE A 273 -16.30 -3.45 11.86
#